data_AF-A0AAU1CTS2-F1
#
_entry.id   AF-A0AAU1CTS2-F1
#
_cell.length_a   1.000
_cell.length_b   1.000
_cell.length_c   1.000
_cell.angle_alpha   90.00
_cell.angle_beta   90.00
_cell.angle_gamma   90.00
#
_symmetry.space_group_name_H-M   'P 1'
#
loop_
_entity.id
_entity.type
_entity.pdbx_description
1 polymer ?
#
loop_
_entity_poly.entity_id
_entity_poly.type
_entity_poly.pdbx_seq_one_letter_code
_entity_poly.pdbx_strand_id
1 'polypeptide(L)'
;MDAHDRKARRAQLTLIGLGTLIGAALVGGGITAFLALGGDDTPESTSPKPSASAKPSPSASSGKGLWNRNMTPAKGQKIKLKVPTGQKGGASTGFPHTAFGSISAAVYYHEEYAWLDDQKARQQLEVITSPDATGYIDEQISEVRKLREGAGLPPSGGTPAGLTVTTTVEAVRAKSILAPGVKRGDVVQVWLSFDRYATGPDGGPDKDPIKGDTTDYILKWQDGAWKITNEPVYWKKRTFPVAYDPDSPYAWQDGWWQVRHAD
;
A
#
# COMPACT_ATOMS: atom_id res chain seq x y z
N MET A 1 -13.34 -13.62 -7.42
CA MET A 1 -12.90 -12.25 -7.75
C MET A 1 -11.71 -11.95 -6.89
N ASP A 2 -10.54 -12.04 -7.50
CA ASP A 2 -9.29 -12.28 -6.79
C ASP A 2 -8.63 -10.98 -6.28
N ALA A 3 -7.53 -11.12 -5.55
CA ALA A 3 -6.71 -9.97 -5.16
C ALA A 3 -6.05 -9.30 -6.39
N HIS A 4 -5.68 -10.09 -7.40
CA HIS A 4 -5.10 -9.59 -8.64
C HIS A 4 -6.12 -8.84 -9.54
N ASP A 5 -7.37 -9.32 -9.64
CA ASP A 5 -8.45 -8.62 -10.37
C ASP A 5 -8.65 -7.18 -9.88
N ARG A 6 -8.55 -6.98 -8.56
CA ARG A 6 -8.74 -5.68 -7.91
C ARG A 6 -7.55 -4.73 -8.12
N LYS A 7 -6.33 -5.24 -8.25
CA LYS A 7 -5.18 -4.43 -8.68
C LYS A 7 -5.32 -4.00 -10.15
N ALA A 8 -5.67 -4.93 -11.04
CA ALA A 8 -5.77 -4.65 -12.48
C ALA A 8 -6.83 -3.57 -12.82
N ARG A 9 -7.99 -3.58 -12.14
CA ARG A 9 -9.06 -2.60 -12.41
C ARG A 9 -8.84 -1.21 -11.78
N ARG A 10 -7.97 -1.07 -10.78
CA ARG A 10 -7.58 0.24 -10.22
C ARG A 10 -6.54 0.99 -11.06
N ALA A 11 -6.07 0.42 -12.16
CA ALA A 11 -5.10 1.04 -13.07
C ALA A 11 -5.72 1.96 -14.15
N GLN A 12 -7.04 2.25 -14.11
CA GLN A 12 -7.68 3.22 -15.01
C GLN A 12 -7.74 4.63 -14.39
N LEU A 13 -6.56 5.20 -14.09
CA LEU A 13 -6.40 6.60 -13.68
C LEU A 13 -6.84 7.54 -14.80
N THR A 14 -8.13 7.85 -14.83
CA THR A 14 -8.75 8.61 -15.91
C THR A 14 -8.59 10.11 -15.64
N LEU A 15 -7.33 10.59 -15.69
CA LEU A 15 -6.93 12.00 -15.57
C LEU A 15 -7.31 12.83 -16.82
N ILE A 16 -8.57 12.72 -17.24
CA ILE A 16 -9.17 13.63 -18.23
C ILE A 16 -9.38 14.97 -17.52
N GLY A 17 -8.40 15.87 -17.66
CA GLY A 17 -8.37 17.14 -16.92
C GLY A 17 -7.49 18.26 -17.50
N LEU A 18 -6.53 17.99 -18.39
CA LEU A 18 -5.65 19.02 -18.96
C LEU A 18 -5.53 18.86 -20.47
N GLY A 19 -6.08 19.82 -21.22
CA GLY A 19 -6.15 19.79 -22.67
C GLY A 19 -5.23 20.81 -23.35
N THR A 20 -4.65 20.40 -24.49
CA THR A 20 -4.19 21.26 -25.60
C THR A 20 -3.24 22.44 -25.30
N LEU A 21 -1.95 22.33 -25.66
CA LEU A 21 -1.36 23.04 -26.82
C LEU A 21 0.17 22.89 -26.94
N ILE A 22 0.63 21.89 -27.71
CA ILE A 22 1.78 22.01 -28.65
C ILE A 22 1.39 21.18 -29.87
N GLY A 23 1.68 21.64 -31.10
CA GLY A 23 1.19 21.02 -32.32
C GLY A 23 2.24 20.85 -33.43
N ALA A 24 1.89 19.99 -34.40
CA ALA A 24 2.58 19.70 -35.67
C ALA A 24 3.96 19.01 -35.58
N ALA A 25 4.29 18.02 -36.43
CA ALA A 25 3.47 17.19 -37.33
C ALA A 25 4.28 15.98 -37.83
N LEU A 26 3.61 14.88 -38.22
CA LEU A 26 3.65 14.29 -39.58
C LEU A 26 3.12 12.83 -39.62
N VAL A 27 2.05 12.63 -40.41
CA VAL A 27 1.75 11.48 -41.32
C VAL A 27 1.89 10.03 -40.82
N GLY A 28 0.83 9.20 -40.98
CA GLY A 28 1.03 7.73 -40.95
C GLY A 28 -0.12 6.72 -41.05
N GLY A 29 -1.42 7.08 -41.04
CA GLY A 29 -2.54 6.11 -41.06
C GLY A 29 -2.74 5.35 -39.72
N GLY A 30 -3.80 4.54 -39.52
CA GLY A 30 -5.00 4.31 -40.34
C GLY A 30 -5.89 3.18 -39.77
N ILE A 31 -7.20 3.21 -40.08
CA ILE A 31 -8.21 2.12 -39.90
C ILE A 31 -8.69 1.81 -38.45
N THR A 32 -9.81 2.47 -38.13
CA THR A 32 -11.03 2.01 -37.40
C THR A 32 -11.07 0.69 -36.60
N ALA A 33 -11.46 0.83 -35.33
CA ALA A 33 -12.61 0.21 -34.64
C ALA A 33 -12.94 -1.30 -34.75
N PHE A 34 -13.30 -1.89 -33.61
CA PHE A 34 -14.14 -3.11 -33.53
C PHE A 34 -15.15 -3.03 -32.37
N LEU A 35 -16.40 -3.41 -32.61
CA LEU A 35 -17.47 -3.49 -31.60
C LEU A 35 -18.45 -4.63 -31.92
N ALA A 36 -18.53 -5.59 -30.99
CA ALA A 36 -19.66 -6.51 -30.74
C ALA A 36 -20.11 -7.56 -31.80
N LEU A 37 -20.90 -8.54 -31.30
CA LEU A 37 -21.65 -9.61 -31.99
C LEU A 37 -20.79 -10.77 -32.57
N GLY A 38 -21.18 -12.04 -32.52
CA GLY A 38 -22.38 -12.71 -31.94
C GLY A 38 -22.17 -14.24 -31.80
N GLY A 39 -23.15 -14.99 -31.29
CA GLY A 39 -23.05 -16.45 -30.99
C GLY A 39 -23.36 -17.38 -32.18
N ASP A 40 -23.67 -18.68 -32.00
CA ASP A 40 -23.77 -19.51 -30.77
C ASP A 40 -22.97 -20.85 -30.94
N ASP A 41 -23.35 -22.12 -30.72
CA ASP A 41 -24.54 -22.90 -30.30
C ASP A 41 -24.08 -24.34 -29.84
N THR A 42 -25.01 -25.28 -29.57
CA THR A 42 -24.87 -26.76 -29.33
C THR A 42 -24.36 -27.25 -27.95
N PRO A 43 -24.81 -28.44 -27.45
CA PRO A 43 -25.56 -28.43 -26.19
C PRO A 43 -25.13 -29.39 -25.06
N GLU A 44 -25.72 -29.11 -23.88
CA GLU A 44 -26.08 -29.95 -22.73
C GLU A 44 -25.37 -31.32 -22.49
N SER A 45 -24.69 -31.43 -21.33
CA SER A 45 -24.47 -32.72 -20.66
C SER A 45 -24.45 -32.59 -19.13
N THR A 46 -25.43 -33.26 -18.51
CA THR A 46 -25.67 -33.56 -17.07
C THR A 46 -24.64 -33.17 -15.98
N SER A 47 -25.13 -32.44 -14.97
CA SER A 47 -25.05 -32.69 -13.49
C SER A 47 -23.77 -33.23 -12.83
N PRO A 48 -23.36 -32.74 -11.63
CA PRO A 48 -24.30 -32.47 -10.52
C PRO A 48 -24.07 -31.21 -9.66
N LYS A 49 -25.10 -30.94 -8.86
CA LYS A 49 -25.28 -29.90 -7.82
C LYS A 49 -24.06 -29.78 -6.86
N PRO A 50 -23.47 -28.59 -6.68
CA PRO A 50 -22.45 -28.37 -5.64
C PRO A 50 -23.03 -28.57 -4.24
N SER A 51 -22.40 -29.44 -3.44
CA SER A 51 -22.70 -29.53 -2.01
C SER A 51 -22.18 -28.29 -1.28
N ALA A 52 -22.89 -27.84 -0.25
CA ALA A 52 -22.55 -26.62 0.47
C ALA A 52 -21.19 -26.76 1.19
N SER A 53 -20.17 -26.06 0.69
CA SER A 53 -18.85 -26.02 1.34
C SER A 53 -18.99 -25.46 2.76
N ALA A 54 -18.34 -26.14 3.72
CA ALA A 54 -18.52 -25.86 5.13
C ALA A 54 -18.10 -24.42 5.49
N LYS A 55 -18.96 -23.72 6.25
CA LYS A 55 -18.55 -22.49 6.94
C LYS A 55 -17.43 -22.85 7.91
N PRO A 56 -16.32 -22.10 7.97
CA PRO A 56 -15.32 -22.30 9.01
C PRO A 56 -15.93 -21.96 10.38
N SER A 57 -16.14 -22.96 11.23
CA SER A 57 -16.64 -22.77 12.59
C SER A 57 -15.65 -21.90 13.38
N PRO A 58 -16.10 -20.86 14.11
CA PRO A 58 -15.22 -20.09 14.97
C PRO A 58 -14.69 -20.98 16.10
N SER A 59 -13.37 -21.05 16.24
CA SER A 59 -12.74 -21.81 17.33
C SER A 59 -13.06 -21.14 18.67
N ALA A 60 -13.84 -21.83 19.50
CA ALA A 60 -14.33 -21.29 20.77
C ALA A 60 -13.26 -21.38 21.87
N SER A 61 -12.29 -20.45 21.88
CA SER A 61 -11.36 -20.30 22.99
C SER A 61 -12.09 -19.75 24.22
N SER A 62 -12.31 -20.59 25.22
CA SER A 62 -13.00 -20.27 26.48
C SER A 62 -12.16 -19.37 27.40
N GLY A 63 -12.21 -18.06 27.17
CA GLY A 63 -11.53 -17.05 28.00
C GLY A 63 -12.47 -15.93 28.47
N LYS A 64 -12.77 -15.87 29.77
CA LYS A 64 -13.43 -14.69 30.39
C LYS A 64 -12.40 -13.55 30.55
N GLY A 65 -12.21 -12.75 29.50
CA GLY A 65 -11.39 -11.53 29.58
C GLY A 65 -11.12 -10.88 28.22
N LEU A 66 -10.63 -9.63 28.27
CA LEU A 66 -10.05 -8.83 27.18
C LEU A 66 -10.97 -8.41 26.00
N TRP A 67 -12.04 -9.11 25.64
CA TRP A 67 -12.92 -8.63 24.55
C TRP A 67 -13.94 -7.58 25.01
N ASN A 68 -13.63 -6.31 24.77
CA ASN A 68 -14.54 -5.19 25.00
C ASN A 68 -15.20 -4.73 23.68
N ARG A 69 -16.47 -5.10 23.48
CA ARG A 69 -17.28 -4.70 22.30
C ARG A 69 -17.40 -3.18 22.09
N ASN A 70 -17.18 -2.38 23.14
CA ASN A 70 -17.40 -0.94 23.09
C ASN A 70 -16.18 -0.17 22.56
N MET A 71 -14.99 -0.80 22.54
CA MET A 71 -13.75 -0.23 22.02
C MET A 71 -13.66 -0.36 20.50
N THR A 72 -13.20 0.70 19.85
CA THR A 72 -13.00 0.82 18.39
C THR A 72 -11.72 1.63 18.16
N PRO A 73 -11.08 1.58 16.96
CA PRO A 73 -9.87 2.36 16.71
C PRO A 73 -10.03 3.88 16.93
N ALA A 74 -11.22 4.46 16.68
CA ALA A 74 -11.51 5.87 16.93
C ALA A 74 -11.67 6.22 18.42
N LYS A 75 -12.07 5.26 19.26
CA LYS A 75 -12.16 5.40 20.73
C LYS A 75 -10.85 5.05 21.44
N GLY A 76 -9.92 4.41 20.75
CA GLY A 76 -8.59 4.08 21.24
C GLY A 76 -7.69 5.30 21.39
N GLN A 77 -6.62 5.16 22.18
CA GLN A 77 -5.56 6.17 22.21
C GLN A 77 -4.82 6.18 20.86
N LYS A 78 -4.91 7.28 20.10
CA LYS A 78 -4.16 7.43 18.86
C LYS A 78 -2.64 7.34 19.08
N ILE A 79 -1.92 6.65 18.19
CA ILE A 79 -0.48 6.49 18.25
C ILE A 79 0.19 7.80 17.79
N LYS A 80 0.98 8.41 18.68
CA LYS A 80 1.92 9.47 18.31
C LYS A 80 3.18 8.83 17.69
N LEU A 81 3.53 9.24 16.48
CA LEU A 81 4.74 8.77 15.80
C LEU A 81 6.01 9.25 16.52
N LYS A 82 7.12 8.56 16.28
CA LYS A 82 8.48 8.99 16.64
C LYS A 82 9.03 9.81 15.49
N VAL A 83 9.27 11.10 15.74
CA VAL A 83 9.94 12.01 14.81
C VAL A 83 11.31 11.42 14.43
N PRO A 84 11.68 11.39 13.14
CA PRO A 84 13.00 10.94 12.69
C PRO A 84 14.11 11.83 13.21
N THR A 85 15.33 11.29 13.32
CA THR A 85 16.51 12.03 13.81
C THR A 85 17.50 12.41 12.70
N GLY A 86 17.21 12.05 11.45
CA GLY A 86 17.94 12.49 10.26
C GLY A 86 17.24 12.07 8.98
N GLN A 87 17.74 12.50 7.83
CA GLN A 87 17.21 12.16 6.50
C GLN A 87 18.36 11.79 5.56
N LYS A 88 18.17 10.77 4.71
CA LYS A 88 19.16 10.36 3.68
C LYS A 88 18.41 9.94 2.41
N GLY A 89 18.92 10.32 1.24
CA GLY A 89 18.25 10.03 -0.04
C GLY A 89 16.90 10.74 -0.24
N GLY A 90 16.44 11.54 0.73
CA GLY A 90 15.07 12.05 0.80
C GLY A 90 14.08 11.12 1.50
N ALA A 91 14.56 10.11 2.22
CA ALA A 91 13.77 9.33 3.17
C ALA A 91 14.26 9.60 4.61
N SER A 92 13.32 9.69 5.54
CA SER A 92 13.56 9.84 6.97
C SER A 92 14.26 8.62 7.59
N THR A 93 15.06 8.84 8.63
CA THR A 93 15.94 7.83 9.23
C THR A 93 16.15 8.05 10.73
N GLY A 94 16.86 7.11 11.39
CA GLY A 94 17.22 7.24 12.80
C GLY A 94 16.05 7.00 13.77
N PHE A 95 15.06 6.22 13.35
CA PHE A 95 13.99 5.71 14.21
C PHE A 95 14.54 4.69 15.23
N PRO A 96 14.04 4.65 16.48
CA PRO A 96 14.56 3.78 17.53
C PRO A 96 14.23 2.29 17.31
N HIS A 97 15.07 1.37 17.81
CA HIS A 97 14.79 -0.08 17.80
C HIS A 97 13.69 -0.47 18.78
N THR A 98 12.43 -0.15 18.44
CA THR A 98 11.22 -0.44 19.21
C THR A 98 10.04 -0.65 18.26
N ALA A 99 8.97 -1.31 18.72
CA ALA A 99 7.75 -1.48 17.91
C ALA A 99 7.10 -0.14 17.46
N PHE A 100 7.21 0.92 18.28
CA PHE A 100 6.79 2.26 17.87
C PHE A 100 7.74 2.89 16.83
N GLY A 101 9.03 2.55 16.88
CA GLY A 101 10.00 2.94 15.85
C GLY A 101 9.73 2.27 14.50
N SER A 102 9.38 0.98 14.47
CA SER A 102 8.98 0.31 13.22
C SER A 102 7.66 0.84 12.68
N ILE A 103 6.68 1.14 13.53
CA ILE A 103 5.45 1.82 13.11
C ILE A 103 5.78 3.18 12.48
N SER A 104 6.61 3.99 13.15
CA SER A 104 6.97 5.32 12.66
C SER A 104 7.72 5.25 11.33
N ALA A 105 8.70 4.34 11.22
CA ALA A 105 9.40 4.09 9.97
C ALA A 105 8.43 3.70 8.84
N ALA A 106 7.52 2.74 9.07
CA ALA A 106 6.55 2.33 8.05
C ALA A 106 5.62 3.47 7.58
N VAL A 107 5.23 4.37 8.48
CA VAL A 107 4.39 5.53 8.16
C VAL A 107 5.18 6.56 7.34
N TYR A 108 6.30 7.07 7.86
CA TYR A 108 7.14 8.04 7.14
C TYR A 108 7.63 7.49 5.79
N TYR A 109 8.01 6.21 5.71
CA TYR A 109 8.42 5.57 4.46
C TYR A 109 7.31 5.50 3.41
N HIS A 110 6.03 5.57 3.80
CA HIS A 110 4.89 5.53 2.89
C HIS A 110 4.39 6.93 2.51
N GLU A 111 4.41 7.85 3.47
CA GLU A 111 3.98 9.24 3.29
C GLU A 111 5.00 10.07 2.49
N GLU A 112 6.30 9.84 2.71
CA GLU A 112 7.39 10.52 1.99
C GLU A 112 7.71 9.90 0.62
N TYR A 113 7.18 8.72 0.29
CA TYR A 113 7.59 7.99 -0.91
C TYR A 113 7.27 8.76 -2.18
N ALA A 114 8.23 8.85 -3.10
CA ALA A 114 8.11 9.64 -4.31
C ALA A 114 7.30 8.91 -5.41
N TRP A 115 6.00 8.77 -5.17
CA TRP A 115 5.05 7.99 -5.98
C TRP A 115 5.09 8.28 -7.50
N LEU A 116 5.51 9.47 -7.93
CA LEU A 116 5.59 9.87 -9.34
C LEU A 116 7.01 10.30 -9.79
N ASP A 117 8.07 10.00 -9.03
CA ASP A 117 9.46 10.28 -9.41
C ASP A 117 10.30 9.01 -9.23
N ASP A 118 10.61 8.33 -10.34
CA ASP A 118 11.26 7.02 -10.31
C ASP A 118 12.76 7.11 -9.95
N GLN A 119 13.37 8.29 -10.08
CA GLN A 119 14.75 8.54 -9.66
C GLN A 119 14.80 8.80 -8.16
N LYS A 120 13.86 9.60 -7.65
CA LYS A 120 13.76 9.92 -6.22
C LYS A 120 13.30 8.72 -5.39
N ALA A 121 12.34 7.95 -5.90
CA ALA A 121 11.90 6.70 -5.30
C ALA A 121 13.08 5.74 -5.14
N ARG A 122 14.00 5.66 -6.12
CA ARG A 122 15.18 4.80 -6.03
C ARG A 122 16.14 5.27 -4.95
N GLN A 123 16.44 6.57 -4.88
CA GLN A 123 17.28 7.16 -3.83
C GLN A 123 16.72 6.91 -2.42
N GLN A 124 15.38 6.91 -2.26
CA GLN A 124 14.71 6.58 -1.02
C GLN A 124 14.85 5.08 -0.70
N LEU A 125 14.53 4.19 -1.66
CA LEU A 125 14.61 2.74 -1.51
C LEU A 125 16.04 2.25 -1.20
N GLU A 126 17.07 2.77 -1.85
CA GLU A 126 18.47 2.46 -1.56
C GLU A 126 18.87 2.80 -0.11
N VAL A 127 18.15 3.72 0.55
CA VAL A 127 18.32 4.06 1.97
C VAL A 127 17.47 3.17 2.88
N ILE A 128 16.21 2.91 2.53
CA ILE A 128 15.23 2.26 3.43
C ILE A 128 15.03 0.75 3.20
N THR A 129 15.53 0.17 2.12
CA THR A 129 15.44 -1.26 1.83
C THR A 129 16.63 -2.02 2.43
N SER A 130 16.41 -3.29 2.80
CA SER A 130 17.44 -4.23 3.26
C SER A 130 18.29 -4.71 2.06
N PRO A 131 19.62 -4.84 2.19
CA PRO A 131 20.45 -5.45 1.14
C PRO A 131 20.05 -6.91 0.83
N ASP A 132 19.39 -7.59 1.76
CA ASP A 132 18.92 -8.97 1.58
C ASP A 132 17.62 -9.06 0.74
N ALA A 133 16.93 -7.93 0.54
CA ALA A 133 15.64 -7.83 -0.16
C ALA A 133 15.81 -7.80 -1.69
N THR A 134 16.39 -8.87 -2.22
CA THR A 134 16.78 -9.02 -3.64
C THR A 134 15.64 -8.65 -4.59
N GLY A 135 15.91 -7.74 -5.53
CA GLY A 135 14.96 -7.28 -6.56
C GLY A 135 13.87 -6.31 -6.08
N TYR A 136 13.70 -6.08 -4.77
CA TYR A 136 12.62 -5.25 -4.25
C TYR A 136 12.63 -3.82 -4.81
N ILE A 137 13.82 -3.21 -4.92
CA ILE A 137 13.96 -1.84 -5.44
C ILE A 137 13.47 -1.76 -6.89
N ASP A 138 13.88 -2.69 -7.75
CA ASP A 138 13.50 -2.69 -9.16
C ASP A 138 12.03 -3.03 -9.37
N GLU A 139 11.43 -3.87 -8.51
CA GLU A 139 9.98 -4.10 -8.45
C GLU A 139 9.22 -2.81 -8.11
N GLN A 140 9.59 -2.11 -7.02
CA GLN A 140 8.91 -0.88 -6.61
C GLN A 140 9.10 0.27 -7.63
N ILE A 141 10.25 0.34 -8.30
CA ILE A 141 10.44 1.25 -9.42
C ILE A 141 9.54 0.88 -10.61
N SER A 142 9.39 -0.41 -10.94
CA SER A 142 8.45 -0.85 -11.99
C SER A 142 7.02 -0.39 -11.69
N GLU A 143 6.56 -0.47 -10.43
CA GLU A 143 5.24 0.04 -10.04
C GLU A 143 5.12 1.58 -10.14
N VAL A 144 6.17 2.35 -9.79
CA VAL A 144 6.20 3.81 -10.02
C VAL A 144 6.12 4.16 -11.50
N ARG A 145 6.83 3.43 -12.37
CA ARG A 145 6.76 3.65 -13.83
C ARG A 145 5.36 3.38 -14.39
N LYS A 146 4.72 2.27 -13.96
CA LYS A 146 3.32 1.98 -14.33
C LYS A 146 2.34 3.05 -13.83
N LEU A 147 2.57 3.61 -12.63
CA LEU A 147 1.73 4.69 -12.09
C LEU A 147 1.89 5.98 -12.91
N ARG A 148 3.12 6.29 -13.38
CA ARG A 148 3.38 7.39 -14.32
C ARG A 148 2.72 7.16 -15.68
N GLU A 149 2.89 5.97 -16.27
CA GLU A 149 2.25 5.58 -17.54
C GLU A 149 0.72 5.67 -17.45
N GLY A 150 0.12 5.18 -16.36
CA GLY A 150 -1.32 5.26 -16.10
C GLY A 150 -1.84 6.69 -15.91
N ALA A 151 -0.99 7.61 -15.47
CA ALA A 151 -1.28 9.05 -15.40
C ALA A 151 -0.97 9.81 -16.71
N GLY A 152 -0.62 9.10 -17.80
CA GLY A 152 -0.26 9.71 -19.09
C GLY A 152 1.13 10.37 -19.14
N LEU A 153 1.99 10.10 -18.16
CA LEU A 153 3.34 10.66 -18.05
C LEU A 153 4.38 9.73 -18.70
N PRO A 154 5.54 10.25 -19.14
CA PRO A 154 6.67 9.43 -19.57
C PRO A 154 7.11 8.46 -18.44
N PRO A 155 7.48 7.20 -18.73
CA PRO A 155 7.66 6.16 -17.71
C PRO A 155 8.75 6.46 -16.68
N SER A 156 9.73 7.31 -17.00
CA SER A 156 10.79 7.76 -16.09
C SER A 156 10.89 9.29 -16.08
N GLY A 157 11.45 9.84 -15.00
CA GLY A 157 11.65 11.27 -14.77
C GLY A 157 11.04 11.73 -13.46
N GLY A 158 11.28 12.99 -13.10
CA GLY A 158 10.74 13.61 -11.90
C GLY A 158 9.23 13.86 -11.94
N THR A 159 8.64 14.15 -10.78
CA THR A 159 7.25 14.62 -10.68
C THR A 159 7.06 15.89 -11.53
N PRO A 160 6.02 15.97 -12.39
CA PRO A 160 5.74 17.16 -13.20
C PRO A 160 5.60 18.44 -12.37
N ALA A 161 6.08 19.57 -12.92
CA ALA A 161 5.97 20.87 -12.26
C ALA A 161 4.50 21.24 -12.00
N GLY A 162 4.19 21.66 -10.77
CA GLY A 162 2.83 21.98 -10.32
C GLY A 162 1.99 20.76 -9.91
N LEU A 163 2.40 19.53 -10.21
CA LEU A 163 1.74 18.33 -9.70
C LEU A 163 2.26 18.00 -8.29
N THR A 164 1.37 17.89 -7.32
CA THR A 164 1.71 17.39 -5.98
C THR A 164 0.99 16.07 -5.69
N VAL A 165 1.60 15.22 -4.86
CA VAL A 165 0.98 14.00 -4.34
C VAL A 165 1.17 13.99 -2.82
N THR A 166 0.06 13.86 -2.09
CA THR A 166 0.02 13.78 -0.63
C THR A 166 -0.52 12.42 -0.23
N THR A 167 0.20 11.67 0.60
CA THR A 167 -0.26 10.41 1.18
C THR A 167 -0.35 10.59 2.69
N THR A 168 -1.45 10.13 3.29
CA THR A 168 -1.69 10.23 4.74
C THR A 168 -2.09 8.86 5.27
N VAL A 169 -1.37 8.34 6.26
CA VAL A 169 -1.73 7.11 6.97
C VAL A 169 -2.64 7.45 8.14
N GLU A 170 -3.88 6.96 8.07
CA GLU A 170 -4.91 7.17 9.09
C GLU A 170 -4.81 6.16 10.23
N ALA A 171 -4.40 4.93 9.92
CA ALA A 171 -4.30 3.84 10.90
C ALA A 171 -3.21 2.83 10.59
N VAL A 172 -2.76 2.14 11.64
CA VAL A 172 -1.70 1.13 11.60
C VAL A 172 -2.01 -0.10 12.44
N ARG A 173 -1.44 -1.25 12.04
CA ARG A 173 -1.44 -2.50 12.83
C ARG A 173 -0.09 -3.19 12.69
N ALA A 174 0.65 -3.30 13.79
CA ALA A 174 1.97 -3.92 13.81
C ALA A 174 1.97 -5.28 14.54
N LYS A 175 2.61 -6.30 13.96
CA LYS A 175 2.86 -7.61 14.60
C LYS A 175 4.27 -8.10 14.31
N SER A 176 5.02 -8.47 15.34
CA SER A 176 6.36 -9.06 15.17
C SER A 176 6.29 -10.42 14.47
N ILE A 177 7.14 -10.63 13.46
CA ILE A 177 7.24 -11.91 12.76
C ILE A 177 8.14 -12.85 13.56
N LEU A 178 7.65 -14.06 13.85
CA LEU A 178 8.41 -15.08 14.60
C LEU A 178 9.04 -16.08 13.61
N ALA A 179 10.34 -15.95 13.39
CA ALA A 179 11.15 -16.80 12.52
C ALA A 179 12.37 -17.38 13.28
N PRO A 180 12.92 -18.53 12.86
CA PRO A 180 14.15 -19.06 13.45
C PRO A 180 15.29 -18.04 13.41
N GLY A 181 16.05 -17.93 14.51
CA GLY A 181 17.16 -16.98 14.65
C GLY A 181 16.78 -15.51 14.88
N VAL A 182 15.51 -15.12 14.71
CA VAL A 182 15.04 -13.73 14.86
C VAL A 182 14.47 -13.49 16.26
N LYS A 183 14.93 -12.44 16.94
CA LYS A 183 14.36 -12.03 18.24
C LYS A 183 13.01 -11.33 18.04
N ARG A 184 12.13 -11.43 19.03
CA ARG A 184 10.84 -10.72 19.00
C ARG A 184 11.08 -9.21 19.08
N GLY A 185 10.79 -8.52 17.98
CA GLY A 185 11.05 -7.09 17.81
C GLY A 185 11.79 -6.84 16.50
N ASP A 186 12.90 -7.55 16.30
CA ASP A 186 13.85 -7.37 15.19
C ASP A 186 13.22 -7.51 13.79
N VAL A 187 12.08 -8.19 13.63
CA VAL A 187 11.26 -8.17 12.40
C VAL A 187 9.79 -7.92 12.73
N VAL A 188 9.15 -6.96 12.05
CA VAL A 188 7.77 -6.51 12.25
C VAL A 188 7.05 -6.37 10.92
N GLN A 189 5.87 -6.98 10.78
CA GLN A 189 4.92 -6.62 9.76
C GLN A 189 4.10 -5.42 10.25
N VAL A 190 4.05 -4.33 9.48
CA VAL A 190 3.20 -3.17 9.72
C VAL A 190 2.22 -3.03 8.56
N TRP A 191 0.93 -3.20 8.86
CA TRP A 191 -0.14 -2.80 7.97
C TRP A 191 -0.44 -1.32 8.15
N LEU A 192 -0.71 -0.64 7.04
CA LEU A 192 -1.17 0.74 6.98
C LEU A 192 -2.57 0.77 6.38
N SER A 193 -3.41 1.71 6.83
CA SER A 193 -4.58 2.17 6.08
C SER A 193 -4.39 3.66 5.78
N PHE A 194 -4.54 4.04 4.51
CA PHE A 194 -4.10 5.33 4.01
C PHE A 194 -5.06 5.92 2.97
N ASP A 195 -5.03 7.24 2.87
CA ASP A 195 -5.54 8.01 1.74
C ASP A 195 -4.35 8.53 0.91
N ARG A 196 -4.57 8.74 -0.40
CA ARG A 196 -3.65 9.47 -1.28
C ARG A 196 -4.41 10.39 -2.22
N TYR A 197 -3.95 11.63 -2.27
CA TYR A 197 -4.49 12.71 -3.07
C TYR A 197 -3.42 13.19 -4.05
N ALA A 198 -3.83 13.52 -5.27
CA ALA A 198 -3.05 14.38 -6.16
C ALA A 198 -3.67 15.79 -6.23
N THR A 199 -2.88 16.77 -6.68
CA THR A 199 -3.37 18.11 -7.05
C THR A 199 -2.62 18.57 -8.28
N GLY A 200 -3.35 19.02 -9.30
CA GLY A 200 -2.83 19.39 -10.61
C GLY A 200 -2.12 20.75 -10.64
N PRO A 201 -1.40 21.07 -11.72
CA PRO A 201 -0.72 22.36 -11.90
C PRO A 201 -1.64 23.59 -11.92
N ASP A 202 -2.95 23.38 -12.09
CA ASP A 202 -4.03 24.37 -12.00
C ASP A 202 -4.56 24.56 -10.56
N GLY A 203 -4.05 23.79 -9.59
CA GLY A 203 -4.60 23.69 -8.24
C GLY A 203 -5.83 22.79 -8.14
N GLY A 204 -6.22 22.11 -9.22
CA GLY A 204 -7.37 21.21 -9.25
C GLY A 204 -7.11 19.94 -8.43
N PRO A 205 -8.02 19.54 -7.51
CA PRO A 205 -7.86 18.29 -6.79
C PRO A 205 -8.08 17.07 -7.70
N ASP A 206 -7.48 15.96 -7.33
CA ASP A 206 -7.80 14.65 -7.91
C ASP A 206 -9.31 14.35 -7.83
N LYS A 207 -9.84 13.78 -8.90
CA LYS A 207 -11.26 13.39 -9.02
C LYS A 207 -11.53 11.99 -8.50
N ASP A 208 -10.52 11.12 -8.45
CA ASP A 208 -10.61 9.74 -7.95
C ASP A 208 -9.46 9.42 -6.98
N PRO A 209 -9.29 10.19 -5.88
CA PRO A 209 -8.23 9.98 -4.92
C PRO A 209 -8.39 8.61 -4.23
N ILE A 210 -7.27 7.93 -3.97
CA ILE A 210 -7.26 6.66 -3.23
C ILE A 210 -7.70 6.97 -1.80
N LYS A 211 -8.74 6.29 -1.29
CA LYS A 211 -9.22 6.45 0.09
C LYS A 211 -9.42 5.13 0.81
N GLY A 212 -9.03 5.10 2.09
CA GLY A 212 -9.17 3.95 2.97
C GLY A 212 -8.50 2.67 2.45
N ASP A 213 -7.50 2.80 1.58
CA ASP A 213 -6.82 1.64 1.01
C ASP A 213 -5.81 1.05 2.00
N THR A 214 -5.31 -0.15 1.74
CA THR A 214 -4.41 -0.85 2.68
C THR A 214 -3.20 -1.47 2.01
N THR A 215 -2.06 -1.44 2.70
CA THR A 215 -0.80 -2.05 2.27
C THR A 215 -0.03 -2.59 3.48
N ASP A 216 0.95 -3.46 3.25
CA ASP A 216 1.80 -4.05 4.29
C ASP A 216 3.30 -3.94 3.98
N TYR A 217 4.06 -3.48 4.96
CA TYR A 217 5.53 -3.51 4.94
C TYR A 217 6.02 -4.52 5.97
N ILE A 218 7.00 -5.35 5.58
CA ILE A 218 7.82 -6.09 6.54
C ILE A 218 9.09 -5.27 6.77
N LEU A 219 9.30 -4.86 8.02
CA LEU A 219 10.48 -4.14 8.47
C LEU A 219 11.38 -5.07 9.28
N LYS A 220 12.68 -5.02 8.99
CA LYS A 220 13.78 -5.73 9.65
C LYS A 220 14.70 -4.71 10.31
N TRP A 221 15.12 -4.92 11.55
CA TRP A 221 16.15 -4.10 12.17
C TRP A 221 17.52 -4.56 11.68
N GLN A 222 18.24 -3.67 10.99
CA GLN A 222 19.49 -3.98 10.33
C GLN A 222 20.36 -2.72 10.26
N ASP A 223 21.65 -2.86 10.55
CA ASP A 223 22.67 -1.79 10.46
C ASP A 223 22.31 -0.48 11.17
N GLY A 224 21.55 -0.59 12.29
CA GLY A 224 21.12 0.55 13.10
C GLY A 224 19.84 1.25 12.62
N ALA A 225 19.10 0.68 11.67
CA ALA A 225 17.86 1.24 11.14
C ALA A 225 16.77 0.18 10.90
N TRP A 226 15.53 0.64 10.71
CA TRP A 226 14.45 -0.18 10.16
C TRP A 226 14.56 -0.24 8.64
N LYS A 227 14.60 -1.46 8.09
CA LYS A 227 14.75 -1.73 6.66
C LYS A 227 13.56 -2.50 6.11
N ILE A 228 12.98 -2.07 4.99
CA ILE A 228 11.97 -2.83 4.25
C ILE A 228 12.60 -4.10 3.69
N THR A 229 11.93 -5.24 3.83
CA THR A 229 12.36 -6.53 3.26
C THR A 229 11.22 -7.33 2.65
N ASN A 230 11.50 -8.04 1.56
CA ASN A 230 10.64 -9.04 0.94
C ASN A 230 11.17 -10.48 1.15
N GLU A 231 12.17 -10.68 2.01
CA GLU A 231 12.83 -11.98 2.24
C GLU A 231 11.82 -13.12 2.44
N PRO A 232 11.89 -14.22 1.65
CA PRO A 232 10.87 -15.26 1.65
C PRO A 232 10.62 -15.94 3.01
N VAL A 233 11.61 -15.95 3.91
CA VAL A 233 11.48 -16.48 5.28
C VAL A 233 10.51 -15.65 6.14
N TYR A 234 10.40 -14.34 5.90
CA TYR A 234 9.47 -13.45 6.60
C TYR A 234 8.17 -13.28 5.80
N TRP A 235 8.26 -13.13 4.47
CA TRP A 235 7.10 -12.95 3.59
C TRP A 235 6.09 -14.11 3.69
N LYS A 236 6.56 -15.36 3.81
CA LYS A 236 5.72 -16.55 4.03
C LYS A 236 5.06 -16.63 5.42
N LYS A 237 5.44 -15.75 6.36
CA LYS A 237 4.91 -15.67 7.73
C LYS A 237 4.01 -14.45 7.96
N ARG A 238 3.79 -13.64 6.93
CA ARG A 238 3.00 -12.41 7.02
C ARG A 238 1.53 -12.73 7.35
N THR A 239 0.91 -11.91 8.18
CA THR A 239 -0.49 -12.03 8.60
C THR A 239 -1.37 -11.09 7.79
N PHE A 240 -2.61 -11.46 7.53
CA PHE A 240 -3.60 -10.54 6.96
C PHE A 240 -4.55 -10.06 8.08
N PRO A 241 -5.00 -8.81 8.05
CA PRO A 241 -5.84 -8.26 9.10
C PRO A 241 -7.32 -8.39 8.77
N VAL A 242 -8.17 -8.10 9.76
CA VAL A 242 -9.51 -7.57 9.46
C VAL A 242 -9.35 -6.23 8.76
N ALA A 243 -10.21 -5.88 7.79
CA ALA A 243 -10.17 -4.57 7.15
C ALA A 243 -10.23 -3.44 8.20
N TYR A 244 -9.52 -2.33 7.95
CA TYR A 244 -9.60 -1.18 8.82
C TYR A 244 -10.98 -0.52 8.73
N ASP A 245 -11.52 -0.18 9.89
CA ASP A 245 -12.75 0.59 10.07
C ASP A 245 -12.62 1.30 11.44
N PRO A 246 -12.80 2.63 11.52
CA PRO A 246 -12.62 3.42 12.74
C PRO A 246 -13.58 3.04 13.87
N ASP A 247 -14.76 2.49 13.55
CA ASP A 247 -15.81 2.12 14.49
C ASP A 247 -16.04 0.61 14.62
N SER A 248 -15.23 -0.21 13.94
CA SER A 248 -15.25 -1.66 14.07
C SER A 248 -14.53 -2.15 15.33
N PRO A 249 -15.22 -2.84 16.27
CA PRO A 249 -14.57 -3.49 17.39
C PRO A 249 -13.72 -4.71 16.96
N TYR A 250 -13.93 -5.23 15.75
CA TYR A 250 -13.10 -6.29 15.17
C TYR A 250 -11.76 -5.74 14.67
N ALA A 251 -11.75 -4.54 14.08
CA ALA A 251 -10.51 -3.85 13.71
C ALA A 251 -9.67 -3.54 14.96
N TRP A 252 -10.30 -3.04 16.03
CA TRP A 252 -9.65 -2.86 17.33
C TRP A 252 -9.07 -4.18 17.89
N GLN A 253 -9.88 -5.25 17.91
CA GLN A 253 -9.47 -6.56 18.45
C GLN A 253 -8.29 -7.18 17.70
N ASP A 254 -8.20 -7.00 16.38
CA ASP A 254 -7.07 -7.49 15.58
C ASP A 254 -5.82 -6.59 15.66
N GLY A 255 -5.94 -5.42 16.30
CA GLY A 255 -4.84 -4.53 16.67
C GLY A 255 -4.63 -3.33 15.75
N TRP A 256 -5.69 -2.79 15.14
CA TRP A 256 -5.64 -1.49 14.47
C TRP A 256 -5.73 -0.32 15.46
N TRP A 257 -4.88 0.67 15.24
CA TRP A 257 -4.82 1.92 16.00
C TRP A 257 -4.80 3.10 15.02
N GLN A 258 -5.54 4.18 15.30
CA GLN A 258 -5.39 5.41 14.53
C GLN A 258 -4.04 6.08 14.79
N VAL A 259 -3.48 6.71 13.77
CA VAL A 259 -2.30 7.58 13.87
C VAL A 259 -2.75 8.95 14.41
N ARG A 260 -1.87 9.63 15.15
CA ARG A 260 -1.95 11.07 15.39
C ARG A 260 -0.74 11.75 14.75
N HIS A 261 -1.01 12.47 13.67
CA HIS A 261 -0.14 13.46 13.08
C HIS A 261 0.01 14.69 14.00
N ALA A 262 0.97 15.56 13.71
CA ALA A 262 1.04 16.87 14.36
C ALA A 262 -0.07 17.77 13.83
N ASP A 263 -0.70 18.52 14.74
CA ASP A 263 -1.69 19.56 14.45
C ASP A 263 -1.02 20.92 14.25
#